data_AF-A0A450WZ69-F1
#
_entry.id   AF-A0A450WZ69-F1
#
_cell.length_a   1.000
_cell.length_b   1.000
_cell.length_c   1.000
_cell.angle_alpha   90.00
_cell.angle_beta   90.00
_cell.angle_gamma   90.00
#
_symmetry.space_group_name_H-M   'P 1'
#
loop_
_entity.id
_entity.type
_entity.pdbx_description
1 polymer ?
#
loop_
_entity_poly.entity_id
_entity_poly.type
_entity_poly.pdbx_seq_one_letter_code
_entity_poly.pdbx_strand_id
1 'polypeptide(L)'
;MIAGWMEEDSNNRRGEFVVLVEGRPKTPPREGPEAAGEGAVTEEDLGVLHLLMEELPLKKAVILAARLTGRKKNELYRLALCRVE
;
A
#
# COMPACT_ATOMS: atom_id res chain seq x y z
N MET A 1 -1.82 -20.47 -3.37
CA MET A 1 -2.44 -19.99 -2.12
C MET A 1 -2.72 -21.18 -1.22
N ILE A 2 -2.54 -21.07 0.10
CA ILE A 2 -2.80 -22.18 1.03
C ILE A 2 -4.23 -22.72 0.93
N ALA A 3 -5.20 -21.85 0.60
CA ALA A 3 -6.60 -22.24 0.37
C ALA A 3 -6.76 -23.32 -0.73
N GLY A 4 -6.09 -23.17 -1.88
CA GLY A 4 -6.20 -24.15 -2.98
C GLY A 4 -5.65 -25.53 -2.60
N TRP A 5 -4.54 -25.55 -1.85
CA TRP A 5 -3.96 -26.80 -1.34
C TRP A 5 -4.87 -27.50 -0.33
N MET A 6 -5.61 -26.75 0.50
CA MET A 6 -6.58 -27.31 1.43
C MET A 6 -7.81 -27.90 0.75
N GLU A 7 -8.20 -27.35 -0.41
CA GLU A 7 -9.35 -27.83 -1.18
C GLU A 7 -9.02 -29.07 -2.03
N GLU A 8 -7.75 -29.28 -2.35
CA GLU A 8 -7.29 -30.37 -3.21
C GLU A 8 -7.33 -31.76 -2.54
N ASP A 9 -7.14 -31.84 -1.22
CA ASP A 9 -7.25 -33.09 -0.46
C ASP A 9 -7.88 -32.85 0.92
N SER A 10 -8.90 -33.65 1.25
CA SER A 10 -9.53 -33.70 2.57
C SER A 10 -8.56 -33.91 3.75
N ASN A 11 -7.43 -34.59 3.52
CA ASN A 11 -6.40 -34.80 4.53
C ASN A 11 -5.60 -33.53 4.84
N ASN A 12 -5.51 -32.57 3.91
CA ASN A 12 -4.81 -31.29 4.10
C ASN A 12 -5.53 -30.35 5.08
N ARG A 13 -6.77 -30.71 5.47
CA ARG A 13 -7.59 -29.99 6.47
C ARG A 13 -7.49 -30.60 7.87
N ARG A 14 -6.67 -31.64 8.05
CA ARG A 14 -6.54 -32.35 9.33
C ARG A 14 -5.20 -32.01 9.97
N GLY A 15 -5.21 -31.70 11.26
CA GLY A 15 -4.00 -31.40 12.05
C GLY A 15 -3.71 -29.90 12.17
N GLU A 16 -2.52 -29.58 12.68
CA GLU A 16 -2.03 -28.21 12.87
C GLU A 16 -0.93 -27.89 11.84
N PHE A 17 -0.85 -26.64 11.40
CA PHE A 17 0.16 -26.18 10.46
C PHE A 17 0.69 -24.80 10.84
N VAL A 18 1.96 -24.56 10.50
CA VAL A 18 2.63 -23.28 10.69
C VAL A 18 2.60 -22.52 9.38
N VAL A 19 1.97 -21.35 9.37
CA VAL A 19 1.99 -20.43 8.23
C VAL A 19 3.08 -19.39 8.48
N LEU A 20 4.09 -19.38 7.61
CA LEU A 20 5.10 -18.32 7.63
C LEU A 20 4.63 -17.19 6.72
N VAL A 21 4.22 -16.09 7.32
CA VAL A 21 3.87 -14.87 6.58
C VAL A 21 5.12 -14.03 6.47
N GLU A 22 5.56 -13.75 5.25
CA GLU A 22 6.63 -12.78 5.05
C GLU A 22 6.16 -11.40 5.53
N GLY A 23 6.98 -10.74 6.35
CA GLY A 23 6.74 -9.35 6.69
C GLY A 23 6.81 -8.53 5.40
N ARG A 24 5.90 -7.57 5.23
CA ARG A 24 5.96 -6.63 4.10
C ARG A 24 7.37 -6.04 4.06
N PRO A 25 8.11 -6.18 2.95
CA PRO A 25 9.44 -5.61 2.87
C PRO A 25 9.30 -4.11 3.14
N LYS A 26 10.04 -3.62 4.15
CA LYS A 26 10.19 -2.18 4.34
C LYS A 26 10.73 -1.66 3.02
N THR A 27 9.89 -0.97 2.25
CA THR A 27 10.43 -0.09 1.21
C THR A 27 11.31 0.88 1.99
N PRO A 28 12.64 0.87 1.78
CA PRO A 28 13.51 1.74 2.54
C PRO A 28 12.99 3.17 2.39
N PRO A 29 12.98 3.99 3.45
CA PRO A 29 12.85 5.42 3.28
C PRO A 29 14.03 5.82 2.38
N ARG A 30 13.79 5.99 1.08
CA ARG A 30 14.83 6.46 0.18
C ARG A 30 14.91 7.96 0.41
N GLU A 31 15.97 8.35 1.10
CA GLU A 31 16.34 9.75 1.30
C GLU A 31 16.59 10.38 -0.07
N GLY A 32 15.69 11.27 -0.51
CA GLY A 32 15.85 12.05 -1.72
C GLY A 32 14.52 12.45 -2.37
N PRO A 33 14.40 13.66 -2.96
CA PRO A 33 13.19 14.11 -3.68
C PRO A 33 12.84 13.27 -4.91
N GLU A 34 13.80 12.48 -5.40
CA GLU A 34 13.78 11.76 -6.68
C GLU A 34 13.40 10.27 -6.52
N ALA A 35 13.36 9.75 -5.30
CA ALA A 35 13.31 8.31 -5.04
C ALA A 35 11.89 7.75 -4.88
N ALA A 36 10.98 8.22 -5.72
CA ALA A 36 9.62 7.70 -5.73
C ALA A 36 9.56 6.34 -6.44
N GLY A 37 9.14 5.30 -5.74
CA GLY A 37 9.14 3.92 -6.22
C GLY A 37 8.39 3.74 -7.54
N GLU A 38 8.97 2.96 -8.45
CA GLU A 38 8.39 2.63 -9.77
C GLU A 38 7.19 1.66 -9.69
N GLY A 39 6.81 1.22 -8.48
CA GLY A 39 5.63 0.39 -8.29
C GLY A 39 4.33 1.19 -8.36
N ALA A 40 3.26 0.54 -8.83
CA ALA A 40 1.91 1.10 -8.84
C ALA A 40 1.46 1.54 -7.44
N VAL A 41 0.62 2.58 -7.37
CA VAL A 41 -0.05 3.01 -6.14
C VAL A 41 -0.93 1.86 -5.63
N THR A 42 -0.75 1.50 -4.37
CA THR A 42 -1.50 0.43 -3.70
C THR A 42 -2.73 0.98 -2.97
N GLU A 43 -3.65 0.10 -2.55
CA GLU A 43 -4.82 0.49 -1.74
C GLU A 43 -4.43 1.15 -0.41
N GLU A 44 -3.34 0.69 0.21
CA GLU A 44 -2.84 1.32 1.44
C GLU A 44 -2.35 2.75 1.20
N ASP A 45 -1.67 3.00 0.08
CA ASP A 45 -1.20 4.35 -0.28
C ASP A 45 -2.39 5.31 -0.45
N LEU A 46 -3.49 4.81 -1.03
CA LEU A 46 -4.75 5.53 -1.14
C LEU A 46 -5.41 5.76 0.23
N GLY A 47 -5.38 4.77 1.12
CA GLY A 47 -5.90 4.89 2.48
C GLY A 47 -5.17 5.98 3.28
N VAL A 48 -3.84 6.02 3.19
CA VAL A 48 -3.02 7.09 3.81
C VAL A 48 -3.36 8.46 3.22
N LEU A 49 -3.46 8.56 1.89
CA LEU A 49 -3.82 9.81 1.22
C LEU A 49 -5.21 10.31 1.63
N HIS A 50 -6.18 9.41 1.73
CA HIS A 50 -7.55 9.74 2.12
C HIS A 50 -7.61 10.30 3.54
N LEU A 51 -7.03 9.60 4.51
CA LEU A 51 -6.97 10.04 5.91
C LEU A 51 -6.29 11.42 6.04
N LEU A 52 -5.24 11.67 5.27
CA LEU A 52 -4.56 12.97 5.27
C LEU A 52 -5.40 14.08 4.64
N MET A 53 -6.27 13.77 3.68
CA MET A 53 -7.14 14.75 3.03
C MET A 53 -8.33 15.16 3.89
N GLU A 54 -8.75 14.33 4.84
CA GLU A 54 -9.77 14.67 5.83
C GLU A 54 -9.30 15.83 6.74
N GLU A 55 -8.01 15.83 7.08
CA GLU A 55 -7.44 16.76 8.07
C GLU A 55 -6.63 17.92 7.44
N LEU A 56 -6.24 17.81 6.17
CA LEU A 56 -5.31 18.74 5.53
C LEU A 56 -5.74 19.15 4.13
N PRO A 57 -5.39 20.38 3.68
CA PRO A 57 -5.57 20.77 2.30
C PRO A 57 -4.85 19.81 1.34
N LEU A 58 -5.50 19.49 0.21
CA LEU A 58 -5.04 18.56 -0.83
C LEU A 58 -3.52 18.58 -1.09
N LYS A 59 -2.95 19.78 -1.27
CA LYS A 59 -1.53 19.96 -1.56
C LYS A 59 -0.62 19.42 -0.44
N LYS A 60 -1.00 19.61 0.83
CA LYS A 60 -0.25 19.11 1.98
C LYS A 60 -0.44 17.60 2.15
N ALA A 61 -1.69 17.13 2.02
CA ALA A 61 -2.00 15.70 2.09
C ALA A 61 -1.18 14.88 1.08
N VAL A 62 -1.14 15.32 -0.18
CA VAL A 62 -0.38 14.63 -1.24
C VAL A 62 1.13 14.63 -0.99
N ILE A 63 1.70 15.72 -0.46
CA ILE A 63 3.13 15.79 -0.12
C ILE A 63 3.46 14.81 1.02
N LEU A 64 2.62 14.75 2.06
CA LEU A 64 2.83 13.86 3.18
C LEU A 64 2.61 12.39 2.79
N ALA A 65 1.56 12.10 2.02
CA ALA A 65 1.32 10.77 1.47
C ALA A 65 2.52 10.29 0.63
N ALA A 66 3.06 11.14 -0.26
CA ALA A 66 4.25 10.81 -1.04
C ALA A 66 5.47 10.50 -0.17
N ARG A 67 5.67 11.25 0.93
CA ARG A 67 6.78 11.01 1.87
C ARG A 67 6.61 9.74 2.70
N LEU A 68 5.38 9.41 3.08
CA LEU A 68 5.07 8.22 3.89
C LEU A 68 5.12 6.93 3.06
N THR A 69 4.60 7.00 1.83
CA THR A 69 4.45 5.83 0.93
C THR A 69 5.62 5.67 -0.03
N GLY A 70 6.44 6.70 -0.19
CA GLY A 70 7.49 6.73 -1.22
C GLY A 70 6.94 6.78 -2.64
N ARG A 71 5.67 7.18 -2.85
CA ARG A 71 5.06 7.28 -4.18
C ARG A 71 5.28 8.64 -4.84
N LYS A 72 5.11 8.69 -6.16
CA LYS A 72 5.24 9.92 -6.95
C LYS A 72 4.13 10.89 -6.58
N LYS A 73 4.50 12.08 -6.13
CA LYS A 73 3.58 13.18 -5.83
C LYS A 73 2.59 13.44 -6.97
N ASN A 74 3.05 13.44 -8.22
CA ASN A 74 2.20 13.70 -9.40
C ASN A 74 1.16 12.60 -9.65
N GLU A 75 1.43 11.39 -9.22
CA GLU A 75 0.50 10.25 -9.35
C GLU A 75 -0.56 10.33 -8.25
N LEU A 76 -0.14 10.50 -6.99
CA LEU A 76 -1.04 10.72 -5.87
C LEU A 76 -1.92 11.96 -6.05
N TYR A 77 -1.39 13.04 -6.66
CA TYR A 77 -2.15 14.24 -6.95
C TYR A 77 -3.28 14.00 -7.95
N ARG A 78 -3.00 13.26 -9.04
CA ARG A 78 -4.02 12.88 -10.02
C ARG A 78 -5.11 12.01 -9.40
N LEU A 79 -4.71 11.04 -8.58
CA LEU A 79 -5.64 10.14 -7.88
C LEU A 79 -6.51 10.89 -6.88
N ALA A 80 -5.95 11.87 -6.17
CA ALA A 80 -6.69 12.74 -5.27
C ALA A 80 -7.72 13.59 -6.03
N LEU A 81 -7.35 14.19 -7.15
CA LEU A 81 -8.28 14.99 -7.97
C LEU A 81 -9.45 14.16 -8.50
N CYS A 82 -9.22 12.89 -8.86
CA CYS A 82 -10.27 11.97 -9.30
C CYS A 82 -11.26 11.58 -8.17
N ARG A 83 -10.99 11.97 -6.92
CA ARG A 83 -11.75 11.60 -5.71
C ARG A 83 -12.38 12.79 -5.00
N VAL A 84 -12.11 14.02 -5.45
CA VAL A 84 -12.65 15.26 -4.85
C VAL A 84 -14.01 15.65 -5.47
N GLU A 85 -14.73 14.68 -6.05
CA GLU A 85 -16.12 14.84 -6.52
C GLU A 85 -17.13 14.48 -5.43
#